data_AF-A0A2G8ICX1-F1
#
_entry.id   AF-A0A2G8ICX1-F1
#
_cell.length_a   1.000
_cell.length_b   1.000
_cell.length_c   1.000
_cell.angle_alpha   90.00
_cell.angle_beta   90.00
_cell.angle_gamma   90.00
#
_symmetry.space_group_name_H-M   'P 1'
#
loop_
_entity.id
_entity.type
_entity.pdbx_description
1 polymer ?
#
loop_
_entity_poly.entity_id
_entity_poly.type
_entity_poly.pdbx_seq_one_letter_code
_entity_poly.pdbx_strand_id
1 'polypeptide(L)'
;MKKLINSMFALAIAAFTLTSCEDVPMPYDITFEKDNKTPDPSDMETKGTGTKDDPFNIVAAQNYITKGEGLDKEVYVKGIVVSVQEINTQYGNATYYISDDGTTTNQFYVFRGKALGNVKFTDSNKIKKGDKVIICGKLMTHTNGVKQLGQGNYIYSLNGQVQETTPPTNTGLNVTFDNNIANFTIVDVKALPEGLTKVWFHDANFKQMKATGRANNTNYETQSRLVSPAFSLKGMNAATLTFNNALNYLKSAALNDAIKVLVSTDGNNWKPLAINNPPSGKNWNFVDSTCDLKEYAGQEKVFVAFEYNSTKEIATTWEIKKVTVK
;
A
#
# COMPACT_ATOMS: atom_id res chain seq x y z
N MET A 1 -34.82 56.04 -44.28
CA MET A 1 -34.88 54.67 -43.73
C MET A 1 -35.70 54.76 -42.44
N LYS A 2 -37.04 54.69 -42.50
CA LYS A 2 -37.92 53.51 -42.26
C LYS A 2 -37.52 52.71 -41.00
N LYS A 3 -38.33 52.42 -39.97
CA LYS A 3 -39.72 52.66 -39.47
C LYS A 3 -39.68 52.15 -37.98
N LEU A 4 -40.21 52.84 -36.94
CA LEU A 4 -41.57 52.74 -36.37
C LEU A 4 -41.96 51.26 -35.99
N ILE A 5 -42.33 50.83 -34.77
CA ILE A 5 -43.38 51.28 -33.82
C ILE A 5 -43.37 50.47 -32.48
N ASN A 6 -43.81 51.14 -31.40
CA ASN A 6 -44.54 50.75 -30.17
C ASN A 6 -44.84 49.28 -29.82
N SER A 7 -44.86 49.00 -28.50
CA SER A 7 -46.07 48.49 -27.84
C SER A 7 -46.03 48.69 -26.31
N MET A 8 -46.83 49.63 -25.81
CA MET A 8 -47.37 49.64 -24.44
C MET A 8 -48.70 48.86 -24.48
N PHE A 9 -48.97 48.02 -23.48
CA PHE A 9 -50.33 47.68 -23.08
C PHE A 9 -50.42 47.58 -21.56
N ALA A 10 -51.52 48.14 -21.04
CA ALA A 10 -51.76 48.48 -19.66
C ALA A 10 -52.73 47.52 -18.96
N LEU A 11 -52.71 47.60 -17.61
CA LEU A 11 -53.80 47.46 -16.63
C LEU A 11 -54.72 46.22 -16.62
N ALA A 12 -54.87 45.62 -15.43
CA ALA A 12 -56.15 45.59 -14.70
C ALA A 12 -55.96 45.05 -13.27
N ILE A 13 -56.20 45.88 -12.26
CA ILE A 13 -56.42 45.47 -10.87
C ILE A 13 -57.94 45.42 -10.69
N ALA A 14 -58.49 44.23 -10.43
CA ALA A 14 -59.87 44.08 -10.01
C ALA A 14 -59.89 43.80 -8.51
N ALA A 15 -60.31 44.80 -7.74
CA ALA A 15 -60.69 44.64 -6.35
C ALA A 15 -62.14 44.18 -6.29
N PHE A 16 -62.39 43.01 -5.70
CA PHE A 16 -63.72 42.60 -5.25
C PHE A 16 -63.69 42.52 -3.72
N THR A 17 -64.42 43.44 -3.08
CA THR A 17 -64.81 43.38 -1.68
C THR A 17 -66.18 42.71 -1.59
N LEU A 18 -66.33 41.60 -0.88
CA LEU A 18 -67.62 41.20 -0.28
C LEU A 18 -67.39 40.39 1.01
N THR A 19 -67.82 41.03 2.11
CA THR A 19 -68.60 40.52 3.26
C THR A 19 -68.25 39.19 3.93
N SER A 20 -67.98 39.31 5.23
CA SER A 20 -68.06 38.29 6.26
C SER A 20 -69.47 37.69 6.45
N CYS A 21 -69.48 36.53 7.13
CA CYS A 21 -70.59 35.65 7.57
C CYS A 21 -70.89 34.52 6.55
N GLU A 22 -70.87 33.24 6.88
CA GLU A 22 -71.22 32.60 8.15
C GLU A 22 -70.27 31.47 8.58
N ASP A 23 -70.21 31.36 9.90
CA ASP A 23 -69.64 30.31 10.73
C ASP A 23 -70.25 28.94 10.38
N VAL A 24 -69.50 28.06 9.72
CA VAL A 24 -69.84 26.64 9.58
C VAL A 24 -68.69 25.82 10.14
N PRO A 25 -68.84 25.19 11.32
CA PRO A 25 -67.80 24.34 11.86
C PRO A 25 -67.76 23.06 11.02
N MET A 26 -66.72 22.92 10.18
CA MET A 26 -66.45 21.63 9.56
C MET A 26 -65.64 20.76 10.53
N PRO A 27 -66.11 19.55 10.85
CA PRO A 27 -65.45 18.65 11.77
C PRO A 27 -64.33 17.90 11.04
N TYR A 28 -63.32 17.51 11.82
CA TYR A 28 -62.18 16.66 11.46
C TYR A 28 -61.01 17.37 10.77
N ASP A 29 -60.07 17.77 11.62
CA ASP A 29 -58.70 18.13 11.27
C ASP A 29 -57.96 16.86 10.79
N ILE A 30 -57.73 16.76 9.48
CA ILE A 30 -56.71 15.90 8.89
C ILE A 30 -55.69 16.82 8.25
N THR A 31 -54.68 17.19 9.04
CA THR A 31 -53.46 17.81 8.55
C THR A 31 -52.70 16.80 7.70
N PHE A 32 -52.76 16.96 6.38
CA PHE A 32 -51.68 16.49 5.51
C PHE A 32 -50.54 17.50 5.65
N GLU A 33 -49.69 17.31 6.66
CA GLU A 33 -48.38 17.97 6.66
C GLU A 33 -47.56 17.38 5.51
N LYS A 34 -47.39 18.21 4.48
CA LYS A 34 -46.47 17.97 3.38
C LYS A 34 -45.07 18.30 3.88
N ASP A 35 -44.50 17.40 4.68
CA ASP A 35 -43.13 17.51 5.18
C ASP A 35 -42.13 17.18 4.06
N ASN A 36 -41.79 18.21 3.28
CA ASN A 36 -40.61 18.23 2.42
C ASN A 36 -39.36 18.67 3.22
N LYS A 37 -39.11 18.04 4.37
CA LYS A 37 -37.82 18.17 5.07
C LYS A 37 -36.91 17.03 4.64
N THR A 38 -35.86 17.35 3.88
CA THR A 38 -34.67 16.49 3.81
C THR A 38 -34.17 16.27 5.25
N PRO A 39 -34.01 15.01 5.72
CA PRO A 39 -33.54 14.72 7.07
C PRO A 39 -32.20 15.41 7.35
N ASP A 40 -32.05 16.01 8.51
CA ASP A 40 -30.77 16.51 8.98
C ASP A 40 -29.82 15.31 9.19
N PRO A 41 -28.54 15.38 8.79
CA PRO A 41 -27.56 14.33 9.10
C PRO A 41 -27.49 13.94 10.59
N SER A 42 -27.90 14.83 11.51
CA SER A 42 -27.98 14.56 12.95
C SER A 42 -29.16 13.68 13.39
N ASP A 43 -30.18 13.51 12.54
CA ASP A 43 -31.32 12.62 12.80
C ASP A 43 -31.06 11.17 12.34
N MET A 44 -29.94 10.91 11.67
CA MET A 44 -29.59 9.60 11.16
C MET A 44 -28.84 8.77 12.21
N GLU A 45 -29.28 7.53 12.45
CA GLU A 45 -28.65 6.63 13.43
C GLU A 45 -27.21 6.22 13.04
N THR A 46 -26.29 6.27 14.01
CA THR A 46 -24.94 5.72 13.86
C THR A 46 -24.94 4.20 13.89
N LYS A 47 -24.27 3.54 12.93
CA LYS A 47 -24.17 2.08 12.83
C LYS A 47 -22.74 1.64 12.50
N GLY A 48 -22.36 0.50 13.06
CA GLY A 48 -21.09 -0.16 12.82
C GLY A 48 -19.93 0.31 13.71
N THR A 49 -18.93 -0.56 13.84
CA THR A 49 -17.70 -0.35 14.62
C THR A 49 -16.48 -0.02 13.74
N GLY A 50 -16.65 -0.04 12.42
CA GLY A 50 -15.58 0.27 11.45
C GLY A 50 -14.66 -0.92 11.18
N THR A 51 -15.03 -2.11 11.65
CA THR A 51 -14.31 -3.36 11.39
C THR A 51 -14.76 -3.98 10.06
N LYS A 52 -14.02 -4.98 9.58
CA LYS A 52 -14.33 -5.71 8.34
C LYS A 52 -15.74 -6.33 8.39
N ASP A 53 -16.11 -6.90 9.52
CA ASP A 53 -17.38 -7.62 9.72
C ASP A 53 -18.53 -6.68 10.12
N ASP A 54 -18.20 -5.49 10.62
CA ASP A 54 -19.16 -4.48 11.08
C ASP A 54 -18.71 -3.07 10.67
N PRO A 55 -18.80 -2.74 9.36
CA PRO A 55 -18.31 -1.48 8.81
C PRO A 55 -19.18 -0.29 9.25
N PHE A 56 -18.57 0.88 9.36
CA PHE A 56 -19.28 2.12 9.62
C PHE A 56 -20.30 2.44 8.52
N ASN A 57 -21.47 2.95 8.91
CA ASN A 57 -22.30 3.76 8.00
C ASN A 57 -21.75 5.19 7.90
N ILE A 58 -22.34 6.03 7.04
CA ILE A 58 -21.78 7.37 6.79
C ILE A 58 -21.74 8.24 8.05
N VAL A 59 -22.81 8.24 8.86
CA VAL A 59 -22.87 9.03 10.09
C VAL A 59 -21.79 8.59 11.08
N ALA A 60 -21.61 7.29 11.27
CA ALA A 60 -20.57 6.76 12.17
C ALA A 60 -19.16 7.17 11.70
N ALA A 61 -18.88 7.14 10.40
CA ALA A 61 -17.60 7.58 9.86
C ALA A 61 -17.34 9.09 10.11
N GLN A 62 -18.35 9.94 9.92
CA GLN A 62 -18.23 11.38 10.20
C GLN A 62 -18.04 11.67 11.69
N ASN A 63 -18.71 10.93 12.56
CA ASN A 63 -18.55 11.04 14.01
C ASN A 63 -17.16 10.58 14.46
N TYR A 64 -16.64 9.50 13.87
CA TYR A 64 -15.28 9.02 14.11
C TYR A 64 -14.24 10.10 13.75
N ILE A 65 -14.40 10.77 12.61
CA ILE A 65 -13.55 11.91 12.22
C ILE A 65 -13.66 13.05 13.24
N THR A 66 -14.87 13.38 13.68
CA THR A 66 -15.11 14.47 14.64
C THR A 66 -14.48 14.19 15.99
N LYS A 67 -14.48 12.93 16.43
CA LYS A 67 -13.82 12.49 17.66
C LYS A 67 -12.29 12.67 17.58
N GLY A 68 -11.71 12.49 16.39
CA GLY A 68 -10.28 12.71 16.15
C GLY A 68 -9.34 11.61 16.66
N GLU A 69 -9.88 10.55 17.29
CA GLU A 69 -9.10 9.43 17.82
C GLU A 69 -8.95 8.31 16.78
N GLY A 70 -7.72 7.79 16.62
CA GLY A 70 -7.46 6.61 15.79
C GLY A 70 -7.55 6.83 14.28
N LEU A 71 -7.50 8.09 13.81
CA LEU A 71 -7.51 8.45 12.38
C LEU A 71 -6.27 7.95 11.61
N ASP A 72 -5.23 7.50 12.32
CA ASP A 72 -4.07 6.83 11.75
C ASP A 72 -4.36 5.39 11.30
N LYS A 73 -5.47 4.79 11.76
CA LYS A 73 -5.90 3.41 11.45
C LYS A 73 -6.79 3.35 10.21
N GLU A 74 -6.72 2.23 9.51
CA GLU A 74 -7.69 1.91 8.46
C GLU A 74 -8.98 1.36 9.08
N VAL A 75 -10.12 1.80 8.55
CA VAL A 75 -11.46 1.35 8.92
C VAL A 75 -12.24 1.00 7.66
N TYR A 76 -13.37 0.32 7.84
CA TYR A 76 -14.28 -0.06 6.77
C TYR A 76 -15.53 0.81 6.82
N VAL A 77 -15.89 1.42 5.70
CA VAL A 77 -17.09 2.27 5.54
C VAL A 77 -17.97 1.68 4.44
N LYS A 78 -19.24 1.45 4.77
CA LYS A 78 -20.25 0.93 3.86
C LYS A 78 -21.07 2.08 3.27
N GLY A 79 -21.45 1.97 2.00
CA GLY A 79 -22.36 2.90 1.35
C GLY A 79 -22.79 2.45 -0.04
N ILE A 80 -23.58 3.29 -0.70
CA ILE A 80 -24.05 3.14 -2.08
C ILE A 80 -23.48 4.31 -2.89
N VAL A 81 -22.86 4.02 -4.03
CA VAL A 81 -22.29 5.06 -4.91
C VAL A 81 -23.39 5.98 -5.41
N VAL A 82 -23.27 7.27 -5.12
CA VAL A 82 -24.20 8.34 -5.52
C VAL A 82 -23.79 8.93 -6.85
N SER A 83 -22.50 9.25 -7.01
CA SER A 83 -21.93 9.83 -8.22
C SER A 83 -20.45 9.49 -8.35
N VAL A 84 -19.99 9.22 -9.57
CA VAL A 84 -18.58 9.04 -9.90
C VAL A 84 -18.07 10.33 -10.53
N GLN A 85 -17.08 10.97 -9.90
CA GLN A 85 -16.53 12.25 -10.35
C GLN A 85 -15.41 12.03 -11.37
N GLU A 86 -14.55 11.04 -11.11
CA GLU A 86 -13.43 10.68 -11.99
C GLU A 86 -13.08 9.21 -11.80
N ILE A 87 -12.75 8.52 -12.90
CA ILE A 87 -11.93 7.31 -12.87
C ILE A 87 -10.71 7.58 -13.75
N ASN A 88 -9.55 7.67 -13.13
CA ASN A 88 -8.29 7.92 -13.81
C ASN A 88 -7.52 6.61 -13.97
N THR A 89 -7.56 6.02 -15.17
CA THR A 89 -6.88 4.73 -15.44
C THR A 89 -5.36 4.87 -15.52
N GLN A 90 -4.82 6.06 -15.80
CA GLN A 90 -3.39 6.33 -15.81
C GLN A 90 -2.80 6.27 -14.39
N TYR A 91 -3.44 6.94 -13.43
CA TYR A 91 -3.06 6.87 -12.02
C TYR A 91 -3.68 5.68 -11.29
N GLY A 92 -4.64 5.00 -11.92
CA GLY A 92 -5.31 3.80 -11.42
C GLY A 92 -6.22 4.04 -10.22
N ASN A 93 -6.83 5.22 -10.10
CA ASN A 93 -7.69 5.58 -8.96
C ASN A 93 -8.98 6.28 -9.40
N ALA A 94 -9.96 6.33 -8.50
CA ALA A 94 -11.26 6.94 -8.71
C ALA A 94 -11.65 7.87 -7.56
N THR A 95 -12.43 8.90 -7.88
CA THR A 95 -13.00 9.84 -6.93
C THR A 95 -14.53 9.84 -7.09
N TYR A 96 -15.25 9.64 -5.99
CA TYR A 96 -16.69 9.45 -6.02
C TYR A 96 -17.34 9.78 -4.66
N TYR A 97 -18.67 9.85 -4.66
CA TYR A 97 -19.49 10.04 -3.46
C TYR A 97 -20.29 8.78 -3.16
N ILE A 98 -20.43 8.46 -1.87
CA ILE A 98 -21.28 7.37 -1.36
C ILE A 98 -22.28 7.91 -0.34
N SER A 99 -23.43 7.28 -0.16
CA SER A 99 -24.35 7.57 0.94
C SER A 99 -24.98 6.27 1.45
N ASP A 100 -25.67 6.31 2.59
CA ASP A 100 -26.32 5.12 3.15
C ASP A 100 -27.47 4.62 2.26
N ASP A 101 -28.19 5.53 1.59
CA ASP A 101 -29.40 5.26 0.80
C ASP A 101 -29.22 5.43 -0.72
N GLY A 102 -28.04 5.85 -1.17
CA GLY A 102 -27.74 6.09 -2.59
C GLY A 102 -28.28 7.43 -3.12
N THR A 103 -28.80 8.29 -2.25
CA THR A 103 -29.23 9.66 -2.57
C THR A 103 -28.12 10.67 -2.30
N THR A 104 -28.31 11.92 -2.72
CA THR A 104 -27.36 13.01 -2.46
C THR A 104 -27.38 13.52 -1.02
N THR A 105 -28.36 13.09 -0.22
CA THR A 105 -28.47 13.46 1.18
C THR A 105 -27.37 12.76 1.98
N ASN A 106 -26.67 13.51 2.83
CA ASN A 106 -25.58 13.01 3.67
C ASN A 106 -24.52 12.17 2.90
N GLN A 107 -24.14 12.63 1.71
CA GLN A 107 -23.09 11.94 0.94
C GLN A 107 -21.69 12.15 1.55
N PHE A 108 -20.86 11.14 1.40
CA PHE A 108 -19.50 11.05 1.91
C PHE A 108 -18.50 10.91 0.77
N TYR A 109 -17.41 11.66 0.86
CA TYR A 109 -16.43 11.76 -0.21
C TYR A 109 -15.36 10.68 -0.11
N VAL A 110 -15.07 10.01 -1.23
CA VAL A 110 -14.00 9.03 -1.37
C VAL A 110 -12.97 9.58 -2.35
N PHE A 111 -11.80 9.94 -1.85
CA PHE A 111 -10.78 10.62 -2.64
C PHE A 111 -9.72 9.65 -3.15
N ARG A 112 -9.57 9.55 -4.49
CA ARG A 112 -8.51 8.77 -5.16
C ARG A 112 -8.37 7.33 -4.63
N GLY A 113 -9.50 6.64 -4.48
CA GLY A 113 -9.56 5.24 -4.09
C GLY A 113 -9.15 4.29 -5.21
N LYS A 114 -8.62 3.12 -4.84
CA LYS A 114 -8.33 2.01 -5.77
C LYS A 114 -9.51 1.08 -5.96
N ALA A 115 -9.45 0.25 -7.01
CA ALA A 115 -10.50 -0.70 -7.35
C ALA A 115 -10.58 -1.87 -6.35
N LEU A 116 -11.53 -2.79 -6.60
CA LEU A 116 -11.76 -3.98 -5.79
C LEU A 116 -10.46 -4.77 -5.57
N GLY A 117 -10.12 -5.07 -4.30
CA GLY A 117 -8.91 -5.81 -3.96
C GLY A 117 -7.60 -5.00 -3.96
N ASN A 118 -7.68 -3.67 -3.80
CA ASN A 118 -6.54 -2.75 -3.72
C ASN A 118 -5.67 -2.72 -5.00
N VAL A 119 -6.30 -2.89 -6.16
CA VAL A 119 -5.65 -2.83 -7.48
C VAL A 119 -5.97 -1.53 -8.21
N LYS A 120 -5.19 -1.22 -9.25
CA LYS A 120 -5.44 -0.04 -10.09
C LYS A 120 -6.76 -0.19 -10.84
N PHE A 121 -7.52 0.90 -10.97
CA PHE A 121 -8.56 1.00 -11.99
C PHE A 121 -7.92 0.94 -13.39
N THR A 122 -8.32 -0.03 -14.19
CA THR A 122 -7.89 -0.18 -15.60
C THR A 122 -9.00 0.09 -16.60
N ASP A 123 -10.22 0.34 -16.11
CA ASP A 123 -11.44 0.50 -16.89
C ASP A 123 -12.30 1.58 -16.22
N SER A 124 -12.71 2.57 -17.01
CA SER A 124 -13.45 3.76 -16.59
C SER A 124 -14.93 3.49 -16.26
N ASN A 125 -15.41 2.25 -16.42
CA ASN A 125 -16.80 1.87 -16.15
C ASN A 125 -16.92 0.84 -15.00
N LYS A 126 -15.85 0.62 -14.21
CA LYS A 126 -15.84 -0.40 -13.14
C LYS A 126 -16.72 -0.10 -11.94
N ILE A 127 -17.06 1.17 -11.71
CA ILE A 127 -18.02 1.59 -10.69
C ILE A 127 -19.02 2.57 -11.30
N LYS A 128 -20.26 2.55 -10.80
CA LYS A 128 -21.35 3.43 -11.25
C LYS A 128 -22.31 3.74 -10.10
N LYS A 129 -23.17 4.73 -10.31
CA LYS A 129 -24.27 5.05 -9.39
C LYS A 129 -25.09 3.79 -9.07
N GLY A 130 -25.42 3.60 -7.80
CA GLY A 130 -26.20 2.48 -7.29
C GLY A 130 -25.37 1.25 -6.87
N ASP A 131 -24.06 1.21 -7.16
CA ASP A 131 -23.20 0.13 -6.68
C ASP A 131 -23.08 0.19 -5.15
N LYS A 132 -23.27 -0.96 -4.50
CA LYS A 132 -23.05 -1.13 -3.05
C LYS A 132 -21.57 -1.38 -2.81
N VAL A 133 -20.97 -0.62 -1.91
CA VAL A 133 -19.54 -0.71 -1.63
C VAL A 133 -19.25 -0.81 -0.14
N ILE A 134 -18.16 -1.51 0.18
CA ILE A 134 -17.44 -1.37 1.45
C ILE A 134 -16.03 -0.90 1.11
N ILE A 135 -15.63 0.24 1.65
CA ILE A 135 -14.34 0.87 1.37
C ILE A 135 -13.45 0.73 2.60
N CYS A 136 -12.23 0.26 2.40
CA CYS A 136 -11.21 0.22 3.45
C CYS A 136 -10.25 1.41 3.25
N GLY A 137 -9.98 2.17 4.31
CA GLY A 137 -9.03 3.27 4.26
C GLY A 137 -9.03 4.14 5.51
N LYS A 138 -8.19 5.17 5.50
CA LYS A 138 -8.10 6.14 6.59
C LYS A 138 -9.10 7.27 6.43
N LEU A 139 -9.77 7.60 7.52
CA LEU A 139 -10.68 8.73 7.61
C LEU A 139 -9.91 10.00 7.94
N MET A 140 -10.28 11.11 7.32
CA MET A 140 -9.63 12.40 7.54
C MET A 140 -10.55 13.59 7.25
N THR A 141 -10.16 14.76 7.76
CA THR A 141 -10.65 16.06 7.29
C THR A 141 -9.59 16.65 6.37
N HIS A 142 -9.94 16.92 5.11
CA HIS A 142 -9.07 17.62 4.18
C HIS A 142 -8.88 19.08 4.60
N THR A 143 -7.82 19.75 4.12
CA THR A 143 -7.49 21.13 4.50
C THR A 143 -8.58 22.16 4.16
N ASN A 144 -9.50 21.82 3.27
CA ASN A 144 -10.69 22.62 2.93
C ASN A 144 -11.91 22.30 3.81
N GLY A 145 -11.75 21.51 4.87
CA GLY A 145 -12.82 21.16 5.82
C GLY A 145 -13.68 19.94 5.43
N VAL A 146 -13.47 19.35 4.25
CA VAL A 146 -14.25 18.18 3.81
C VAL A 146 -13.83 16.92 4.58
N LYS A 147 -14.79 16.27 5.25
CA LYS A 147 -14.63 14.93 5.85
C LYS A 147 -14.70 13.86 4.77
N GLN A 148 -13.73 12.97 4.71
CA GLN A 148 -13.57 12.02 3.60
C GLN A 148 -12.79 10.76 3.98
N LEU A 149 -12.85 9.75 3.12
CA LEU A 149 -11.80 8.74 2.99
C LEU A 149 -10.64 9.34 2.19
N GLY A 150 -9.45 9.39 2.80
CA GLY A 150 -8.25 9.96 2.20
C GLY A 150 -7.62 9.06 1.13
N GLN A 151 -6.59 9.57 0.44
CA GLN A 151 -5.83 8.80 -0.53
C GLN A 151 -5.22 7.54 0.11
N GLY A 152 -5.18 6.43 -0.64
CA GLY A 152 -4.71 5.12 -0.15
C GLY A 152 -5.85 4.16 0.21
N ASN A 153 -7.10 4.64 0.22
CA ASN A 153 -8.27 3.79 0.34
C ASN A 153 -8.48 2.88 -0.90
N TYR A 154 -9.26 1.82 -0.74
CA TYR A 154 -9.65 0.92 -1.82
C TYR A 154 -11.01 0.27 -1.57
N ILE A 155 -11.65 -0.17 -2.64
CA ILE A 155 -12.90 -0.95 -2.55
C ILE A 155 -12.55 -2.34 -2.01
N TYR A 156 -13.02 -2.64 -0.80
CA TYR A 156 -12.91 -3.97 -0.19
C TYR A 156 -14.01 -4.91 -0.71
N SER A 157 -15.24 -4.40 -0.86
CA SER A 157 -16.35 -5.14 -1.48
C SER A 157 -17.12 -4.28 -2.48
N LEU A 158 -17.52 -4.88 -3.60
CA LEU A 158 -18.35 -4.27 -4.64
C LEU A 158 -19.53 -5.19 -4.96
N ASN A 159 -20.76 -4.74 -4.69
CA ASN A 159 -22.00 -5.49 -4.89
C ASN A 159 -21.97 -6.91 -4.29
N GLY A 160 -21.36 -7.05 -3.11
CA GLY A 160 -21.20 -8.33 -2.41
C GLY A 160 -20.04 -9.19 -2.90
N GLN A 161 -19.37 -8.81 -4.00
CA GLN A 161 -18.11 -9.43 -4.38
C GLN A 161 -17.00 -8.92 -3.47
N VAL A 162 -16.16 -9.84 -3.02
CA VAL A 162 -14.93 -9.55 -2.28
C VAL A 162 -13.79 -10.16 -3.08
N GLN A 163 -12.71 -9.40 -3.22
CA GLN A 163 -11.45 -9.93 -3.70
C GLN A 163 -10.46 -9.74 -2.55
N GLU A 164 -9.88 -10.85 -2.09
CA GLU A 164 -8.79 -10.78 -1.14
C GLU A 164 -7.72 -9.85 -1.71
N THR A 165 -7.28 -8.90 -0.89
CA THR A 165 -6.17 -8.05 -1.28
C THR A 165 -5.00 -8.99 -1.52
N THR A 166 -4.33 -8.84 -2.67
CA THR A 166 -2.92 -9.23 -2.66
C THR A 166 -2.32 -8.37 -1.55
N PRO A 167 -1.63 -8.96 -0.54
CA PRO A 167 -1.01 -8.16 0.50
C PRO A 167 -0.30 -6.99 -0.18
N PRO A 168 -0.30 -5.78 0.41
CA PRO A 168 0.71 -4.82 -0.01
C PRO A 168 2.02 -5.61 -0.11
N THR A 169 2.82 -5.43 -1.17
CA THR A 169 4.20 -5.93 -1.17
C THR A 169 4.91 -5.21 -0.04
N ASN A 170 4.65 -5.66 1.19
CA ASN A 170 5.35 -5.37 2.40
C ASN A 170 6.75 -5.79 2.02
N THR A 171 7.58 -4.79 1.76
CA THR A 171 8.93 -4.99 1.31
C THR A 171 9.76 -4.90 2.56
N GLY A 172 10.29 -6.02 3.03
CA GLY A 172 11.20 -6.04 4.18
C GLY A 172 12.48 -5.30 3.83
N LEU A 173 13.06 -5.64 2.68
CA LEU A 173 14.29 -5.04 2.19
C LEU A 173 14.19 -4.81 0.68
N ASN A 174 14.71 -3.71 0.16
CA ASN A 174 14.86 -3.49 -1.28
C ASN A 174 16.00 -2.52 -1.52
N VAL A 175 17.17 -3.08 -1.77
CA VAL A 175 18.43 -2.33 -1.87
C VAL A 175 19.13 -2.66 -3.19
N THR A 176 19.75 -1.63 -3.77
CA THR A 176 20.73 -1.78 -4.84
C THR A 176 22.07 -1.26 -4.33
N PHE A 177 23.16 -1.89 -4.75
CA PHE A 177 24.51 -1.47 -4.38
C PHE A 177 25.09 -0.53 -5.45
N ASP A 178 24.27 0.37 -5.99
CA ASP A 178 24.67 1.23 -7.10
C ASP A 178 25.76 2.23 -6.71
N ASN A 179 25.68 2.76 -5.49
CA ASN A 179 26.50 3.88 -5.05
C ASN A 179 27.28 3.61 -3.77
N ASN A 180 26.84 2.65 -2.95
CA ASN A 180 27.45 2.34 -1.66
C ASN A 180 26.99 0.94 -1.16
N ILE A 181 27.39 0.60 0.07
CA ILE A 181 27.07 -0.66 0.75
C ILE A 181 25.64 -0.71 1.35
N ALA A 182 24.81 0.30 1.12
CA ALA A 182 23.39 0.35 1.52
C ALA A 182 23.14 0.06 3.02
N ASN A 183 23.99 0.59 3.90
CA ASN A 183 23.97 0.36 5.37
C ASN A 183 24.17 -1.10 5.79
N PHE A 184 24.66 -1.97 4.89
CA PHE A 184 25.15 -3.28 5.31
C PHE A 184 26.48 -3.11 6.05
N THR A 185 26.73 -4.03 6.98
CA THR A 185 27.96 -4.10 7.76
C THR A 185 28.79 -5.28 7.29
N ILE A 186 30.11 -5.09 7.19
CA ILE A 186 31.05 -6.17 6.91
C ILE A 186 31.56 -6.70 8.26
N VAL A 187 31.49 -8.03 8.43
CA VAL A 187 31.97 -8.72 9.62
C VAL A 187 32.91 -9.83 9.20
N ASP A 188 34.21 -9.63 9.41
CA ASP A 188 35.22 -10.67 9.22
C ASP A 188 35.14 -11.66 10.39
N VAL A 189 34.56 -12.83 10.13
CA VAL A 189 34.34 -13.88 11.14
C VAL A 189 35.67 -14.53 11.54
N LYS A 190 36.57 -14.69 10.57
CA LYS A 190 37.98 -15.01 10.81
C LYS A 190 38.79 -13.73 10.72
N ALA A 191 39.76 -13.58 11.63
CA ALA A 191 40.73 -12.49 11.55
C ALA A 191 41.45 -12.51 10.19
N LEU A 192 41.63 -11.34 9.59
CA LEU A 192 42.27 -11.25 8.28
C LEU A 192 43.75 -11.66 8.39
N PRO A 193 44.22 -12.58 7.54
CA PRO A 193 45.63 -12.96 7.51
C PRO A 193 46.49 -11.81 6.98
N GLU A 194 47.79 -11.82 7.33
CA GLU A 194 48.75 -10.86 6.80
C GLU A 194 48.76 -10.85 5.26
N GLY A 195 48.65 -9.67 4.67
CA GLY A 195 48.58 -9.48 3.21
C GLY A 195 47.17 -9.44 2.62
N LEU A 196 46.12 -9.73 3.41
CA LEU A 196 44.71 -9.53 3.02
C LEU A 196 44.10 -8.38 3.81
N THR A 197 43.71 -7.30 3.14
CA THR A 197 43.19 -6.08 3.82
C THR A 197 41.68 -5.99 3.87
N LYS A 198 40.97 -6.75 3.03
CA LYS A 198 39.51 -6.78 2.95
C LYS A 198 39.05 -8.05 2.23
N VAL A 199 37.85 -8.52 2.58
CA VAL A 199 37.19 -9.63 1.88
C VAL A 199 36.01 -9.09 1.08
N TRP A 200 35.03 -8.50 1.77
CA TRP A 200 33.93 -7.77 1.17
C TRP A 200 34.31 -6.30 0.92
N PHE A 201 33.84 -5.75 -0.19
CA PHE A 201 33.91 -4.32 -0.47
C PHE A 201 32.90 -3.92 -1.53
N HIS A 202 32.54 -2.63 -1.56
CA HIS A 202 31.78 -2.06 -2.65
C HIS A 202 32.69 -1.80 -3.85
N ASP A 203 32.33 -2.36 -5.00
CA ASP A 203 32.99 -2.14 -6.28
C ASP A 203 32.19 -1.10 -7.07
N ALA A 204 32.61 0.16 -6.95
CA ALA A 204 31.91 1.30 -7.56
C ALA A 204 31.87 1.25 -9.09
N ASN A 205 32.85 0.61 -9.73
CA ASN A 205 32.90 0.50 -11.20
C ASN A 205 31.78 -0.40 -11.73
N PHE A 206 31.50 -1.49 -11.00
CA PHE A 206 30.49 -2.49 -11.37
C PHE A 206 29.20 -2.38 -10.58
N LYS A 207 29.09 -1.40 -9.67
CA LYS A 207 27.88 -1.07 -8.92
C LYS A 207 27.35 -2.27 -8.11
N GLN A 208 28.25 -2.88 -7.34
CA GLN A 208 27.98 -4.14 -6.65
C GLN A 208 28.81 -4.32 -5.39
N MET A 209 28.37 -5.19 -4.51
CA MET A 209 29.23 -5.76 -3.48
C MET A 209 30.03 -6.91 -4.07
N LYS A 210 31.32 -6.98 -3.73
CA LYS A 210 32.25 -8.02 -4.18
C LYS A 210 32.96 -8.64 -3.00
N ALA A 211 33.04 -9.97 -2.98
CA ALA A 211 33.82 -10.75 -2.02
C ALA A 211 34.93 -11.52 -2.73
N THR A 212 36.14 -11.47 -2.21
CA THR A 212 37.25 -12.34 -2.64
C THR A 212 38.28 -12.50 -1.52
N GLY A 213 38.77 -13.73 -1.35
CA GLY A 213 39.94 -14.05 -0.53
C GLY A 213 41.25 -14.04 -1.32
N ARG A 214 41.28 -13.49 -2.54
CA ARG A 214 42.50 -13.40 -3.36
C ARG A 214 43.03 -11.98 -3.38
N ALA A 215 44.31 -11.81 -3.04
CA ALA A 215 45.03 -10.54 -3.16
C ALA A 215 46.46 -10.79 -3.66
N ASN A 216 46.99 -9.89 -4.50
CA ASN A 216 48.36 -9.98 -5.03
C ASN A 216 48.72 -11.36 -5.62
N ASN A 217 47.79 -11.95 -6.37
CA ASN A 217 47.92 -13.28 -6.99
C ASN A 217 47.99 -14.47 -6.00
N THR A 218 47.75 -14.23 -4.70
CA THR A 218 47.74 -15.22 -3.62
C THR A 218 46.32 -15.45 -3.11
N ASN A 219 45.97 -16.71 -2.86
CA ASN A 219 44.71 -17.08 -2.22
C ASN A 219 44.92 -17.15 -0.70
N TYR A 220 43.96 -16.62 0.05
CA TYR A 220 43.95 -16.63 1.50
C TYR A 220 42.77 -17.44 2.01
N GLU A 221 42.99 -18.18 3.09
CA GLU A 221 41.89 -18.73 3.85
C GLU A 221 41.21 -17.60 4.63
N THR A 222 39.91 -17.43 4.44
CA THR A 222 39.14 -16.37 5.13
C THR A 222 37.67 -16.75 5.25
N GLN A 223 36.97 -16.07 6.16
CA GLN A 223 35.53 -16.14 6.35
C GLN A 223 35.01 -14.75 6.72
N SER A 224 34.09 -14.21 5.93
CA SER A 224 33.55 -12.86 6.13
C SER A 224 32.08 -12.79 5.72
N ARG A 225 31.31 -11.93 6.38
CA ARG A 225 29.88 -11.73 6.16
C ARG A 225 29.57 -10.31 5.74
N LEU A 226 28.70 -10.17 4.76
CA LEU A 226 28.00 -8.93 4.47
C LEU A 226 26.60 -9.00 5.11
N VAL A 227 26.37 -8.24 6.18
CA VAL A 227 25.19 -8.32 7.05
C VAL A 227 24.24 -7.15 6.77
N SER A 228 22.95 -7.43 6.53
CA SER A 228 21.95 -6.39 6.29
C SER A 228 21.70 -5.52 7.54
N PRO A 229 21.17 -4.30 7.38
CA PRO A 229 20.48 -3.65 8.49
C PRO A 229 19.29 -4.52 8.95
N ALA A 230 18.80 -4.25 10.16
CA ALA A 230 17.55 -4.84 10.62
C ALA A 230 16.39 -4.41 9.72
N PHE A 231 15.51 -5.34 9.38
CA PHE A 231 14.27 -5.06 8.66
C PHE A 231 13.09 -5.81 9.27
N SER A 232 11.87 -5.38 8.93
CA SER A 232 10.63 -5.94 9.46
C SER A 232 9.91 -6.78 8.41
N LEU A 233 9.40 -7.94 8.85
CA LEU A 233 8.47 -8.81 8.12
C LEU A 233 7.06 -8.75 8.71
N LYS A 234 6.77 -7.79 9.59
CA LYS A 234 5.45 -7.63 10.21
C LYS A 234 4.36 -7.44 9.16
N GLY A 235 3.26 -8.18 9.30
CA GLY A 235 2.14 -8.14 8.37
C GLY A 235 2.37 -8.92 7.06
N MET A 236 3.49 -9.66 6.94
CA MET A 236 3.69 -10.64 5.88
C MET A 236 3.28 -12.03 6.38
N ASN A 237 2.61 -12.81 5.53
CA ASN A 237 2.24 -14.22 5.84
C ASN A 237 3.24 -15.23 5.28
N ALA A 238 4.09 -14.78 4.36
CA ALA A 238 5.25 -15.46 3.82
C ALA A 238 6.23 -14.38 3.34
N ALA A 239 7.51 -14.72 3.25
CA ALA A 239 8.52 -13.81 2.70
C ALA A 239 9.55 -14.61 1.90
N THR A 240 10.12 -14.01 0.86
CA THR A 240 11.19 -14.56 0.03
C THR A 240 12.29 -13.53 -0.11
N LEU A 241 13.52 -13.94 0.21
CA LEU A 241 14.72 -13.21 -0.15
C LEU A 241 15.05 -13.51 -1.62
N THR A 242 15.27 -12.46 -2.41
CA THR A 242 15.78 -12.53 -3.79
C THR A 242 17.03 -11.67 -3.88
N PHE A 243 18.08 -12.18 -4.51
CA PHE A 243 19.31 -11.44 -4.71
C PHE A 243 19.93 -11.72 -6.07
N ASN A 244 20.35 -10.65 -6.75
CA ASN A 244 20.98 -10.72 -8.07
C ASN A 244 22.48 -10.87 -7.90
N ASN A 245 23.03 -12.00 -8.32
CA ASN A 245 24.41 -12.37 -8.01
C ASN A 245 25.12 -13.14 -9.12
N ALA A 246 26.45 -13.08 -9.11
CA ALA A 246 27.33 -13.86 -9.99
C ALA A 246 28.48 -14.44 -9.17
N LEU A 247 28.97 -15.62 -9.56
CA LEU A 247 30.06 -16.32 -8.88
C LEU A 247 31.01 -16.91 -9.91
N ASN A 248 32.30 -16.66 -9.73
CA ASN A 248 33.35 -17.24 -10.57
C ASN A 248 34.46 -17.86 -9.72
N TYR A 249 35.31 -18.66 -10.37
CA TYR A 249 36.46 -19.35 -9.79
C TYR A 249 36.11 -20.36 -8.67
N LEU A 250 34.88 -20.90 -8.67
CA LEU A 250 34.48 -21.97 -7.75
C LEU A 250 35.32 -23.25 -7.96
N LYS A 251 35.73 -23.51 -9.20
CA LYS A 251 36.55 -24.68 -9.58
C LYS A 251 35.91 -25.98 -9.07
N SER A 252 36.60 -26.71 -8.21
CA SER A 252 36.16 -27.98 -7.62
C SER A 252 35.55 -27.82 -6.21
N ALA A 253 35.50 -26.60 -5.66
CA ALA A 253 34.89 -26.39 -4.34
C ALA A 253 33.38 -26.61 -4.40
N ALA A 254 32.80 -27.15 -3.34
CA ALA A 254 31.35 -27.19 -3.20
C ALA A 254 30.81 -25.77 -3.00
N LEU A 255 29.66 -25.47 -3.59
CA LEU A 255 29.05 -24.13 -3.51
C LEU A 255 28.87 -23.69 -2.04
N ASN A 256 28.34 -24.57 -1.20
CA ASN A 256 28.03 -24.28 0.21
C ASN A 256 29.29 -24.13 1.08
N ASP A 257 30.45 -24.57 0.59
CA ASP A 257 31.73 -24.32 1.27
C ASP A 257 32.29 -22.94 0.92
N ALA A 258 31.89 -22.37 -0.22
CA ALA A 258 32.36 -21.06 -0.69
C ALA A 258 31.41 -19.91 -0.33
N ILE A 259 30.10 -20.11 -0.47
CA ILE A 259 29.09 -19.08 -0.19
C ILE A 259 27.91 -19.65 0.60
N LYS A 260 27.36 -18.86 1.52
CA LYS A 260 26.12 -19.17 2.24
C LYS A 260 25.27 -17.93 2.40
N VAL A 261 23.96 -18.15 2.50
CA VAL A 261 23.02 -17.14 2.97
C VAL A 261 22.54 -17.54 4.35
N LEU A 262 22.53 -16.59 5.28
CA LEU A 262 22.13 -16.80 6.66
C LEU A 262 21.02 -15.82 7.04
N VAL A 263 20.20 -16.19 8.02
CA VAL A 263 19.16 -15.35 8.61
C VAL A 263 19.28 -15.32 10.13
N SER A 264 18.89 -14.21 10.74
CA SER A 264 18.86 -14.02 12.19
C SER A 264 17.71 -13.11 12.59
N THR A 265 17.19 -13.26 13.81
CA THR A 265 16.20 -12.35 14.42
C THR A 265 16.80 -11.43 15.48
N ASP A 266 18.04 -11.69 15.91
CA ASP A 266 18.75 -10.92 16.94
C ASP A 266 20.07 -10.30 16.44
N GLY A 267 20.55 -10.70 15.26
CA GLY A 267 21.82 -10.27 14.67
C GLY A 267 23.05 -11.07 15.14
N ASN A 268 22.86 -12.04 16.04
CA ASN A 268 23.93 -12.79 16.68
C ASN A 268 23.84 -14.29 16.40
N ASN A 269 22.63 -14.85 16.44
CA ASN A 269 22.35 -16.27 16.18
C ASN A 269 21.91 -16.44 14.73
N TRP A 270 22.72 -17.14 13.94
CA TRP A 270 22.56 -17.25 12.49
C TRP A 270 22.17 -18.66 12.07
N LYS A 271 21.12 -18.78 11.24
CA LYS A 271 20.68 -20.03 10.64
C LYS A 271 20.91 -20.00 9.12
N PRO A 272 21.43 -21.09 8.51
CA PRO A 272 21.64 -21.13 7.06
C PRO A 272 20.30 -21.26 6.32
N LEU A 273 20.24 -20.62 5.15
CA LEU A 273 19.14 -20.73 4.19
C LEU A 273 19.61 -21.48 2.94
N ALA A 274 18.72 -22.29 2.37
CA ALA A 274 18.97 -22.91 1.07
C ALA A 274 18.92 -21.86 -0.04
N ILE A 275 19.91 -21.88 -0.93
CA ILE A 275 19.99 -20.99 -2.10
C ILE A 275 19.37 -21.73 -3.29
N ASN A 276 18.22 -21.24 -3.77
CA ASN A 276 17.61 -21.69 -5.02
C ASN A 276 18.19 -20.92 -6.20
N ASN A 277 18.36 -21.60 -7.34
CA ASN A 277 18.98 -21.06 -8.56
C ASN A 277 20.35 -20.37 -8.30
N PRO A 278 21.32 -21.05 -7.68
CA PRO A 278 22.63 -20.45 -7.41
C PRO A 278 23.42 -20.21 -8.72
N PRO A 279 24.33 -19.21 -8.74
CA PRO A 279 25.22 -19.01 -9.88
C PRO A 279 26.12 -20.23 -10.09
N SER A 280 26.47 -20.50 -11.35
CA SER A 280 27.24 -21.70 -11.74
C SER A 280 28.64 -21.81 -11.13
N GLY A 281 29.20 -20.70 -10.64
CA GLY A 281 30.56 -20.64 -10.11
C GLY A 281 31.66 -20.58 -11.17
N LYS A 282 31.32 -20.45 -12.45
CA LYS A 282 32.25 -20.61 -13.59
C LYS A 282 32.34 -19.39 -14.52
N ASN A 283 31.51 -18.37 -14.30
CA ASN A 283 31.43 -17.19 -15.16
C ASN A 283 30.80 -16.02 -14.40
N TRP A 284 30.75 -14.86 -15.05
CA TRP A 284 30.17 -13.63 -14.49
C TRP A 284 28.70 -13.44 -14.90
N ASN A 285 27.99 -14.52 -15.24
CA ASN A 285 26.57 -14.42 -15.57
C ASN A 285 25.78 -14.20 -14.29
N PHE A 286 25.09 -13.07 -14.22
CA PHE A 286 24.21 -12.76 -13.11
C PHE A 286 22.93 -13.59 -13.19
N VAL A 287 22.54 -14.15 -12.05
CA VAL A 287 21.27 -14.86 -11.85
C VAL A 287 20.56 -14.27 -10.64
N ASP A 288 19.23 -14.35 -10.67
CA ASP A 288 18.41 -14.10 -9.49
C ASP A 288 18.28 -15.40 -8.70
N SER A 289 18.94 -15.44 -7.54
CA SER A 289 18.86 -16.53 -6.57
C SER A 289 17.85 -16.18 -5.49
N THR A 290 17.22 -17.19 -4.89
CA THR A 290 16.22 -16.98 -3.84
C THR A 290 16.44 -17.85 -2.61
N CYS A 291 15.95 -17.37 -1.47
CA CYS A 291 15.87 -18.13 -0.22
C CYS A 291 14.47 -17.94 0.40
N ASP A 292 13.89 -19.02 0.93
CA ASP A 292 12.63 -18.97 1.65
C ASP A 292 12.83 -18.34 3.04
N LEU A 293 11.95 -17.40 3.40
CA LEU A 293 11.91 -16.74 4.71
C LEU A 293 10.54 -16.93 5.40
N LYS A 294 9.69 -17.85 4.93
CA LYS A 294 8.34 -18.09 5.47
C LYS A 294 8.32 -18.30 6.98
N GLU A 295 9.30 -19.00 7.56
CA GLU A 295 9.40 -19.21 9.02
C GLU A 295 9.59 -17.92 9.83
N TYR A 296 10.00 -16.84 9.16
CA TYR A 296 10.26 -15.52 9.76
C TYR A 296 9.17 -14.50 9.43
N ALA A 297 8.12 -14.90 8.71
CA ALA A 297 6.99 -14.04 8.40
C ALA A 297 6.35 -13.48 9.69
N GLY A 298 5.97 -12.20 9.68
CA GLY A 298 5.40 -11.52 10.85
C GLY A 298 6.41 -10.99 11.87
N GLN A 299 7.69 -11.38 11.80
CA GLN A 299 8.73 -10.92 12.73
C GLN A 299 9.01 -9.42 12.54
N GLU A 300 9.09 -8.66 13.64
CA GLU A 300 9.34 -7.20 13.58
C GLU A 300 10.81 -6.86 13.27
N LYS A 301 11.71 -7.82 13.51
CA LYS A 301 13.16 -7.65 13.38
C LYS A 301 13.79 -8.91 12.82
N VAL A 302 14.36 -8.80 11.63
CA VAL A 302 15.05 -9.84 10.88
C VAL A 302 16.31 -9.24 10.25
N PHE A 303 17.33 -10.08 10.07
CA PHE A 303 18.56 -9.79 9.36
C PHE A 303 18.86 -10.91 8.39
N VAL A 304 19.53 -10.58 7.29
CA VAL A 304 20.15 -11.55 6.38
C VAL A 304 21.63 -11.28 6.27
N ALA A 305 22.43 -12.32 6.09
CA ALA A 305 23.87 -12.20 5.86
C ALA A 305 24.30 -13.07 4.68
N PHE A 306 25.20 -12.51 3.87
CA PHE A 306 25.86 -13.20 2.77
C PHE A 306 27.27 -13.57 3.24
N GLU A 307 27.49 -14.84 3.57
CA GLU A 307 28.76 -15.36 4.05
C GLU A 307 29.62 -15.84 2.87
N TYR A 308 30.86 -15.36 2.83
CA TYR A 308 31.89 -15.77 1.89
C TYR A 308 33.00 -16.51 2.65
N ASN A 309 33.48 -17.60 2.04
CA ASN A 309 34.55 -18.44 2.53
C ASN A 309 35.55 -18.74 1.40
N SER A 310 36.83 -18.80 1.73
CA SER A 310 37.88 -19.30 0.83
C SER A 310 38.95 -20.08 1.57
N THR A 311 39.77 -20.80 0.81
CA THR A 311 40.94 -21.53 1.31
C THR A 311 42.21 -21.04 0.61
N LYS A 312 43.37 -21.58 0.99
CA LYS A 312 44.65 -21.29 0.33
C LYS A 312 44.71 -21.85 -1.09
N GLU A 313 43.88 -22.83 -1.41
CA GLU A 313 43.80 -23.50 -2.70
C GLU A 313 42.79 -22.82 -3.63
N ILE A 314 41.62 -22.46 -3.10
CA ILE A 314 40.51 -21.89 -3.88
C ILE A 314 39.98 -20.63 -3.19
N ALA A 315 40.13 -19.50 -3.87
CA ALA A 315 39.45 -18.25 -3.55
C ALA A 315 38.52 -17.88 -4.70
N THR A 316 37.23 -18.08 -4.48
CA THR A 316 36.19 -17.71 -5.44
C THR A 316 36.00 -16.20 -5.47
N THR A 317 35.25 -15.67 -6.42
CA THR A 317 34.79 -14.28 -6.34
C THR A 317 33.28 -14.24 -6.48
N TRP A 318 32.63 -13.63 -5.50
CA TRP A 318 31.18 -13.52 -5.43
C TRP A 318 30.76 -12.05 -5.53
N GLU A 319 29.76 -11.76 -6.36
CA GLU A 319 29.29 -10.42 -6.65
C GLU A 319 27.79 -10.33 -6.45
N ILE A 320 27.30 -9.28 -5.79
CA ILE A 320 25.87 -9.06 -5.51
C ILE A 320 25.51 -7.62 -5.87
N LYS A 321 24.51 -7.45 -6.73
CA LYS A 321 24.05 -6.13 -7.21
C LYS A 321 22.81 -5.61 -6.48
N LYS A 322 21.91 -6.50 -6.13
CA LYS A 322 20.59 -6.16 -5.60
C LYS A 322 20.12 -7.21 -4.61
N VAL A 323 19.44 -6.76 -3.56
CA VAL A 323 18.79 -7.62 -2.57
C VAL A 323 17.37 -7.12 -2.33
N THR A 324 16.40 -8.03 -2.33
CA THR A 324 15.00 -7.73 -2.07
C THR A 324 14.39 -8.80 -1.18
N VAL A 325 13.57 -8.40 -0.21
CA VAL A 325 12.75 -9.28 0.62
C VAL A 325 11.31 -8.80 0.52
N LYS A 326 10.39 -9.68 0.11
CA LYS A 326 8.96 -9.43 -0.09
C LYS A 326 8.15 -10.64 0.30
#